data_AF-A0A7C9EDQ5-F1
#
_entry.id   AF-A0A7C9EDQ5-F1
#
_cell.length_a   1.000
_cell.length_b   1.000
_cell.length_c   1.000
_cell.angle_alpha   90.00
_cell.angle_beta   90.00
_cell.angle_gamma   90.00
#
_symmetry.space_group_name_H-M   'P 1'
#
loop_
_entity.id
_entity.type
_entity.pdbx_description
1 polymer ?
#
loop_
_entity_poly.entity_id
_entity_poly.type
_entity_poly.pdbx_seq_one_letter_code
_entity_poly.pdbx_strand_id
1 'polypeptide(L)'
;MRRSSIMHLPMALATQQSWLPMGLTPGCMPYVSHLLCKFHHSDRNTVKIAFLFWQLWKARNAVVFRQDRCCPLRTLLRAKREFVEWEFRSRLDVDSSSQGRSTHRTVSSFFVRWRAPPMGSVKLNFDGSFQHSSAAGGFIIRGWGVI
;
A
#
# COMPACT_ATOMS: atom_id res chain seq x y z
N MET A 1 15.76 -12.21 18.10
CA MET A 1 14.41 -12.82 17.88
C MET A 1 13.37 -11.68 17.86
N ARG A 2 12.52 -11.51 16.82
CA ARG A 2 11.26 -10.67 16.74
C ARG A 2 10.96 -9.90 15.41
N ARG A 3 11.63 -10.13 14.27
CA ARG A 3 11.26 -9.42 13.01
C ARG A 3 10.06 -10.04 12.26
N SER A 4 9.88 -11.36 12.33
CA SER A 4 8.86 -12.10 11.57
C SER A 4 7.42 -11.86 12.10
N SER A 5 7.23 -11.66 13.41
CA SER A 5 5.91 -11.53 14.04
C SER A 5 5.08 -10.32 13.58
N ILE A 6 5.73 -9.23 13.14
CA ILE A 6 5.06 -7.96 12.78
C ILE A 6 4.15 -8.12 11.55
N MET A 7 4.51 -8.98 10.60
CA MET A 7 3.79 -9.13 9.32
C MET A 7 2.77 -10.26 9.35
N HIS A 8 3.09 -11.38 10.02
CA HIS A 8 2.25 -12.59 9.93
C HIS A 8 0.96 -12.50 10.74
N LEU A 9 1.02 -11.93 11.94
CA LEU A 9 -0.15 -11.90 12.85
C LEU A 9 -1.31 -11.04 12.34
N PRO A 10 -1.10 -9.81 11.80
CA PRO A 10 -2.21 -9.02 11.26
C PRO A 10 -2.90 -9.69 10.06
N MET A 11 -2.11 -10.34 9.19
CA MET A 11 -2.62 -11.09 8.04
C MET A 11 -3.45 -12.31 8.49
N ALA A 12 -2.94 -13.09 9.45
CA ALA A 12 -3.65 -14.24 9.99
C ALA A 12 -4.98 -13.81 10.64
N LEU A 13 -4.98 -12.73 11.42
CA LEU A 13 -6.20 -12.17 12.02
C LEU A 13 -7.19 -11.68 10.97
N ALA A 14 -6.73 -11.08 9.86
CA ALA A 14 -7.59 -10.63 8.77
C ALA A 14 -8.33 -11.80 8.10
N THR A 15 -7.63 -12.92 7.88
CA THR A 15 -8.23 -14.15 7.34
C THR A 15 -9.16 -14.82 8.36
N GLN A 16 -8.76 -14.91 9.63
CA GLN A 16 -9.57 -15.50 10.70
C GLN A 16 -10.90 -14.75 10.90
N GLN A 17 -10.90 -13.42 10.72
CA GLN A 17 -12.10 -12.59 10.81
C GLN A 17 -12.88 -12.49 9.49
N SER A 18 -12.59 -13.36 8.51
CA SER A 18 -13.22 -13.38 7.18
C SER A 18 -13.19 -12.03 6.45
N TRP A 19 -12.25 -11.14 6.81
CA TRP A 19 -12.15 -9.83 6.20
C TRP A 19 -11.47 -9.92 4.83
N LEU A 20 -10.54 -10.86 4.71
CA LEU A 20 -9.90 -11.30 3.48
C LEU A 20 -10.32 -12.76 3.16
N PRO A 21 -10.41 -13.15 1.87
CA PRO A 21 -10.76 -14.52 1.50
C PRO A 21 -9.75 -15.55 2.04
N MET A 22 -10.23 -16.77 2.31
CA MET A 22 -9.40 -17.89 2.76
C MET A 22 -8.36 -18.26 1.69
N GLY A 23 -7.13 -18.62 2.12
CA GLY A 23 -6.03 -19.02 1.22
C GLY A 23 -4.90 -18.00 1.05
N LEU A 24 -4.96 -16.84 1.73
CA LEU A 24 -3.94 -15.78 1.66
C LEU A 24 -2.89 -15.86 2.79
N THR A 25 -2.53 -17.07 3.25
CA THR A 25 -1.62 -17.26 4.39
C THR A 25 -0.14 -17.09 4.00
N PRO A 26 0.73 -16.67 4.93
CA PRO A 26 2.07 -16.16 4.59
C PRO A 26 3.12 -17.20 4.14
N GLY A 27 2.77 -18.49 4.09
CA GLY A 27 3.69 -19.56 3.69
C GLY A 27 3.97 -19.62 2.18
N CYS A 28 3.15 -18.96 1.37
CA CYS A 28 3.25 -19.00 -0.08
C CYS A 28 3.86 -17.69 -0.60
N MET A 29 5.16 -17.73 -0.91
CA MET A 29 5.91 -16.64 -1.54
C MET A 29 5.62 -16.33 -3.04
N PRO A 30 4.48 -16.71 -3.68
CA PRO A 30 4.00 -16.00 -4.88
C PRO A 30 2.93 -14.93 -4.57
N TYR A 31 2.66 -14.61 -3.29
CA TYR A 31 1.56 -13.74 -2.85
C TYR A 31 1.59 -12.33 -3.44
N VAL A 32 2.75 -11.66 -3.42
CA VAL A 32 2.88 -10.28 -3.90
C VAL A 32 2.75 -10.20 -5.41
N SER A 33 3.32 -11.16 -6.14
CA SER A 33 3.21 -11.23 -7.62
C SER A 33 1.77 -11.49 -8.07
N HIS A 34 1.08 -12.46 -7.43
CA HIS A 34 -0.33 -12.75 -7.73
C HIS A 34 -1.25 -11.57 -7.39
N LEU A 35 -0.99 -10.89 -6.27
CA LEU A 35 -1.72 -9.67 -5.91
C LEU A 35 -1.48 -8.54 -6.91
N LEU A 36 -0.23 -8.27 -7.30
CA LEU A 36 0.12 -7.24 -8.30
C LEU A 36 -0.53 -7.50 -9.67
N CYS A 37 -0.68 -8.76 -10.06
CA CYS A 37 -1.43 -9.12 -11.27
C CYS A 37 -2.94 -8.84 -11.11
N LYS A 38 -3.52 -9.15 -9.93
CA LYS A 38 -4.93 -8.83 -9.62
C LYS A 38 -5.21 -7.35 -9.40
N PHE A 39 -4.21 -6.55 -8.99
CA PHE A 39 -4.32 -5.09 -8.90
C PHE A 39 -4.70 -4.41 -10.24
N HIS A 40 -4.57 -5.11 -11.38
CA HIS A 40 -5.01 -4.62 -12.68
C HIS A 40 -6.55 -4.57 -12.82
N HIS A 41 -7.29 -5.37 -12.05
CA HIS A 41 -8.74 -5.27 -11.91
C HIS A 41 -9.05 -4.81 -10.49
N SER A 42 -9.44 -3.54 -10.32
CA SER A 42 -9.72 -2.94 -9.01
C SER A 42 -10.97 -3.55 -8.36
N ASP A 43 -10.87 -4.74 -7.81
CA ASP A 43 -11.92 -5.37 -7.00
C ASP A 43 -11.83 -4.91 -5.52
N ARG A 44 -12.95 -5.06 -4.80
CA ARG A 44 -13.06 -4.63 -3.39
C ARG A 44 -12.01 -5.28 -2.48
N ASN A 45 -11.58 -6.50 -2.79
CA ASN A 45 -10.60 -7.23 -1.98
C ASN A 45 -9.18 -6.70 -2.19
N THR A 46 -8.84 -6.34 -3.42
CA THR A 46 -7.59 -5.70 -3.80
C THR A 46 -7.38 -4.41 -3.01
N VAL A 47 -8.44 -3.60 -2.88
CA VAL A 47 -8.40 -2.37 -2.08
C VAL A 47 -8.22 -2.67 -0.58
N LYS A 48 -8.93 -3.66 -0.02
CA LYS A 48 -8.72 -4.08 1.38
C LYS A 48 -7.28 -4.51 1.66
N ILE A 49 -6.68 -5.27 0.74
CA ILE A 49 -5.30 -5.75 0.86
C ILE A 49 -4.32 -4.57 0.80
N ALA A 50 -4.56 -3.59 -0.09
CA ALA A 50 -3.77 -2.36 -0.13
C ALA A 50 -3.79 -1.62 1.21
N PHE A 51 -4.97 -1.43 1.82
CA PHE A 51 -5.08 -0.81 3.15
C PHE A 51 -4.37 -1.61 4.23
N LEU A 52 -4.44 -2.94 4.20
CA LEU A 52 -3.75 -3.79 5.17
C LEU A 52 -2.22 -3.67 5.04
N PHE A 53 -1.70 -3.70 3.81
CA PHE A 53 -0.27 -3.51 3.53
C PHE A 53 0.20 -2.12 3.93
N TRP A 54 -0.61 -1.09 3.68
CA TRP A 54 -0.32 0.27 4.13
C TRP A 54 -0.19 0.35 5.64
N GLN A 55 -1.11 -0.24 6.40
CA GLN A 55 -1.01 -0.27 7.86
C GLN A 55 0.17 -1.07 8.37
N LEU A 56 0.48 -2.21 7.74
CA LEU A 56 1.66 -3.02 8.06
C LEU A 56 2.95 -2.22 7.86
N TRP A 57 3.05 -1.51 6.74
CA TRP A 57 4.19 -0.63 6.46
C TRP A 57 4.32 0.47 7.52
N LYS A 58 3.22 1.15 7.88
CA LYS A 58 3.20 2.16 8.94
C LYS A 58 3.61 1.59 10.30
N ALA A 59 3.05 0.44 10.69
CA ALA A 59 3.35 -0.22 11.95
C ALA A 59 4.82 -0.66 12.03
N ARG A 60 5.36 -1.25 10.95
CA ARG A 60 6.79 -1.60 10.85
C ARG A 60 7.67 -0.36 10.99
N ASN A 61 7.36 0.72 10.27
CA ASN A 61 8.15 1.94 10.33
C ASN A 61 8.11 2.59 11.73
N ALA A 62 6.96 2.57 12.41
CA ALA A 62 6.87 3.04 13.78
C ALA A 62 7.77 2.22 14.73
N VAL A 63 7.82 0.90 14.59
CA VAL A 63 8.73 0.05 15.37
C VAL A 63 10.20 0.37 15.06
N VAL A 64 10.55 0.51 13.77
CA VAL A 64 11.95 0.71 13.33
C VAL A 64 12.48 2.09 13.71
N PHE A 65 11.68 3.14 13.48
CA PHE A 65 12.15 4.52 13.58
C PHE A 65 11.72 5.22 14.88
N ARG A 66 10.67 4.73 15.56
CA ARG A 66 10.15 5.33 16.80
C ARG A 66 10.21 4.39 18.01
N GLN A 67 10.70 3.17 17.83
CA GLN A 67 10.72 2.12 18.85
C GLN A 67 9.33 1.81 19.45
N ASP A 68 8.27 2.06 18.69
CA ASP A 68 6.89 1.78 19.12
C ASP A 68 6.65 0.27 19.32
N ARG A 69 5.67 -0.05 20.17
CA ARG A 69 5.17 -1.43 20.30
C ARG A 69 4.23 -1.77 19.14
N CYS A 70 4.52 -2.86 18.43
CA CYS A 70 3.61 -3.42 17.42
C CYS A 70 2.44 -4.13 18.09
N CYS A 71 1.21 -3.76 17.71
CA CYS A 71 -0.01 -4.47 18.11
C CYS A 71 -0.74 -4.94 16.84
N PRO A 72 -0.77 -6.26 16.58
CA PRO A 72 -1.38 -6.79 15.37
C PRO A 72 -2.86 -6.45 15.20
N LEU A 73 -3.63 -6.58 16.28
CA LEU A 73 -5.06 -6.24 16.28
C LEU A 73 -5.28 -4.76 15.95
N ARG A 74 -4.50 -3.85 16.57
CA ARG A 74 -4.59 -2.42 16.29
C ARG A 74 -4.25 -2.10 14.82
N THR A 75 -3.29 -2.81 14.24
CA THR A 75 -2.91 -2.66 12.83
C THR A 75 -4.07 -3.06 11.91
N LEU A 76 -4.70 -4.20 12.20
CA LEU A 76 -5.89 -4.68 11.47
C LEU A 76 -7.09 -3.72 11.60
N LEU A 77 -7.37 -3.24 12.81
CA LEU A 77 -8.47 -2.30 13.07
C LEU A 77 -8.29 -0.98 12.32
N ARG A 78 -7.06 -0.45 12.26
CA ARG A 78 -6.77 0.74 11.44
C ARG A 78 -7.01 0.50 9.96
N ALA A 79 -6.65 -0.69 9.47
CA ALA A 79 -6.82 -1.03 8.05
C ALA A 79 -8.32 -1.12 7.70
N LYS A 80 -9.11 -1.77 8.57
CA LYS A 80 -10.58 -1.83 8.46
C LYS A 80 -11.20 -0.44 8.48
N ARG A 81 -10.79 0.42 9.42
CA ARG A 81 -11.31 1.79 9.55
C ARG A 81 -11.05 2.62 8.28
N GLU A 82 -9.80 2.65 7.81
CA GLU A 82 -9.44 3.43 6.61
C GLU A 82 -10.13 2.88 5.35
N PHE A 83 -10.30 1.56 5.24
CA PHE A 83 -11.08 0.95 4.16
C PHE A 83 -12.55 1.40 4.17
N VAL A 84 -13.21 1.40 5.34
CA VAL A 84 -14.61 1.84 5.47
C VAL A 84 -14.75 3.33 5.13
N GLU A 85 -13.81 4.16 5.60
CA GLU A 85 -13.79 5.59 5.27
C GLU A 85 -13.63 5.82 3.77
N TRP A 86 -12.74 5.09 3.11
CA TRP A 86 -12.58 5.12 1.66
C TRP A 86 -13.84 4.64 0.92
N GLU A 87 -14.45 3.54 1.38
CA GLU A 87 -15.67 2.99 0.76
C GLU A 87 -16.83 3.99 0.85
N PHE A 88 -16.97 4.69 1.99
CA PHE A 88 -17.97 5.73 2.18
C PHE A 88 -17.72 6.92 1.24
N ARG A 89 -16.51 7.48 1.22
CA ARG A 89 -16.17 8.64 0.36
C ARG A 89 -16.28 8.34 -1.12
N SER A 90 -15.85 7.14 -1.53
CA SER A 90 -15.91 6.73 -2.94
C SER A 90 -17.34 6.65 -3.47
N ARG A 91 -18.34 6.43 -2.60
CA ARG A 91 -19.76 6.46 -3.00
C ARG A 91 -20.29 7.89 -3.12
N LEU A 92 -19.91 8.78 -2.20
CA LEU A 92 -20.30 10.20 -2.24
C LEU A 92 -19.78 10.92 -3.49
N ASP A 93 -18.57 10.61 -3.94
CA ASP A 93 -17.99 11.21 -5.15
C ASP A 93 -18.75 10.79 -6.42
N VAL A 94 -19.27 9.56 -6.47
CA VAL A 94 -20.09 9.08 -7.59
C VAL A 94 -21.44 9.78 -7.61
N ASP A 95 -22.10 9.95 -6.47
CA ASP A 95 -23.40 10.61 -6.38
C ASP A 95 -23.32 12.11 -6.73
N SER A 96 -22.22 12.77 -6.35
CA SER A 96 -21.96 14.19 -6.64
C SER A 96 -21.73 14.49 -8.13
N SER A 97 -21.35 13.47 -8.92
CA SER A 97 -21.16 13.60 -10.37
C SER A 97 -22.45 13.57 -11.19
N SER A 98 -23.60 13.28 -10.55
CA SER A 98 -24.91 13.20 -11.21
C SER A 98 -25.68 14.53 -11.26
N GLN A 99 -25.23 15.57 -10.52
CA GLN A 99 -25.84 16.89 -10.50
C GLN A 99 -24.86 17.96 -11.02
N GLY A 100 -24.82 18.10 -12.34
CA GLY A 100 -24.17 19.24 -12.99
C GLY A 100 -23.28 18.80 -14.14
N ARG A 101 -23.81 18.87 -15.36
CA ARG A 101 -23.00 19.01 -16.58
C ARG A 101 -22.26 20.36 -16.51
N SER A 102 -21.23 20.44 -15.69
CA SER A 102 -20.17 21.42 -15.89
C SER A 102 -19.29 20.87 -17.01
N THR A 103 -19.06 21.69 -18.02
CA THR A 103 -18.11 21.48 -19.12
C THR A 103 -16.69 21.41 -18.54
N HIS A 104 -16.39 20.31 -17.85
CA HIS A 104 -15.05 20.03 -17.41
C HIS A 104 -14.25 19.75 -18.68
N ARG A 105 -13.45 20.75 -19.06
CA ARG A 105 -12.43 20.66 -20.10
C ARG A 105 -11.82 19.27 -20.00
N THR A 106 -11.79 18.55 -21.11
CA THR A 106 -11.11 17.27 -21.25
C THR A 106 -9.62 17.53 -21.04
N VAL A 107 -9.21 17.68 -19.79
CA VAL A 107 -7.81 17.59 -19.39
C VAL A 107 -7.48 16.15 -19.75
N SER A 108 -6.76 15.96 -20.87
CA SER A 108 -6.23 14.65 -21.23
C SER A 108 -5.61 14.08 -19.97
N SER A 109 -6.19 13.02 -19.44
CA SER A 109 -5.67 12.38 -18.24
C SER A 109 -4.29 11.84 -18.63
N PHE A 110 -3.24 12.60 -18.30
CA PHE A 110 -1.89 12.13 -18.50
C PHE A 110 -1.67 11.03 -17.45
N PHE A 111 -2.00 9.80 -17.83
CA PHE A 111 -1.85 8.68 -16.93
C PHE A 111 -0.37 8.31 -16.90
N VAL A 112 0.33 8.73 -15.84
CA VAL A 112 1.72 8.35 -15.61
C VAL A 112 1.74 6.86 -15.22
N ARG A 113 1.98 5.99 -16.21
CA ARG A 113 2.17 4.56 -15.97
C ARG A 113 3.65 4.31 -15.65
N TRP A 114 3.90 3.64 -14.52
CA TRP A 114 5.26 3.21 -14.19
C TRP A 114 5.77 2.22 -15.24
N ARG A 115 6.96 2.48 -15.79
CA ARG A 115 7.68 1.56 -16.68
C ARG A 115 9.01 1.19 -16.02
N ALA A 116 9.44 -0.05 -16.21
CA ALA A 116 10.78 -0.46 -15.80
C ALA A 116 11.83 0.39 -16.55
N PRO A 117 12.97 0.73 -15.90
CA PRO A 117 14.06 1.42 -16.58
C PRO A 117 14.55 0.61 -17.80
N PRO A 118 14.97 1.27 -18.90
CA PRO A 118 15.61 0.59 -20.02
C PRO A 118 16.85 -0.21 -19.59
N MET A 119 17.22 -1.21 -20.38
CA MET A 119 18.49 -1.92 -20.18
C MET A 119 19.68 -0.96 -20.21
N GLY A 120 20.69 -1.22 -19.38
CA GLY A 120 21.84 -0.33 -19.19
C GLY A 120 21.56 0.92 -18.35
N SER A 121 20.32 1.13 -17.90
CA SER A 121 19.96 2.22 -16.99
C SER A 121 19.88 1.74 -15.55
N VAL A 122 20.26 2.61 -14.61
CA VAL A 122 20.11 2.35 -13.17
C VAL A 122 18.88 3.07 -12.61
N LYS A 123 18.17 2.42 -11.68
CA LYS A 123 17.03 3.03 -10.99
C LYS A 123 17.52 3.76 -9.75
N LEU A 124 17.42 5.09 -9.72
CA LEU A 124 17.62 5.88 -8.51
C LEU A 124 16.27 6.11 -7.81
N ASN A 125 16.13 5.63 -6.58
CA ASN A 125 15.02 6.02 -5.70
C ASN A 125 15.62 6.93 -4.64
N PHE A 126 15.06 8.11 -4.42
CA PHE A 126 15.47 9.01 -3.36
C PHE A 126 14.26 9.38 -2.51
N ASP A 127 14.50 9.69 -1.25
CA ASP A 127 13.49 10.17 -0.33
C ASP A 127 14.14 11.12 0.70
N GLY A 128 13.33 11.96 1.32
CA GLY A 128 13.77 12.89 2.34
C GLY A 128 12.85 12.84 3.56
N SER A 129 13.44 12.99 4.75
CA SER A 129 12.69 13.18 5.99
C SER A 129 13.01 14.56 6.58
N PHE A 130 11.99 15.16 7.16
CA PHE A 130 12.11 16.41 7.90
C PHE A 130 11.50 16.21 9.29
N GLN A 131 12.21 16.63 10.33
CA GLN A 131 11.74 16.60 11.69
C GLN A 131 12.24 17.82 12.47
N HIS A 132 11.31 18.59 13.02
CA HIS A 132 11.55 19.87 13.72
C HIS A 132 12.31 20.88 12.87
N SER A 133 13.63 20.99 13.05
CA SER A 133 14.51 21.92 12.34
C SER A 133 15.60 21.19 11.53
N SER A 134 15.49 19.87 11.39
CA SER A 134 16.48 19.03 10.73
C SER A 134 15.88 18.29 9.54
N ALA A 135 16.65 18.19 8.46
CA ALA A 135 16.31 17.43 7.27
C ALA A 135 17.40 16.38 6.99
N ALA A 136 16.99 15.23 6.48
CA ALA A 136 17.88 14.20 5.97
C ALA A 136 17.37 13.70 4.62
N GLY A 137 18.28 13.46 3.68
CA GLY A 137 17.99 12.84 2.40
C GLY A 137 18.71 11.50 2.28
N GLY A 138 18.12 10.57 1.54
CA GLY A 138 18.74 9.30 1.24
C GLY A 138 18.37 8.83 -0.16
N PHE A 139 19.23 8.02 -0.76
CA PHE A 139 18.94 7.41 -2.04
C PHE A 139 19.41 5.95 -2.10
N ILE A 140 18.78 5.18 -2.98
CA ILE A 140 19.13 3.79 -3.31
C ILE A 140 19.18 3.67 -4.83
N ILE A 141 20.35 3.29 -5.33
CA ILE A 141 20.55 2.86 -6.72
C ILE A 141 20.25 1.37 -6.81
N ARG A 142 19.43 0.95 -7.78
CA ARG A 142 19.09 -0.46 -8.05
C ARG A 142 19.33 -0.80 -9.52
N GLY A 143 19.62 -2.07 -9.79
CA GLY A 143 19.73 -2.58 -11.17
C GLY A 143 21.13 -2.47 -11.77
N TRP A 144 22.19 -2.55 -10.96
CA TRP A 144 23.54 -2.77 -11.49
C TRP A 144 23.69 -4.23 -11.93
N GLY A 145 23.07 -4.57 -13.06
CA GLY A 145 23.16 -5.88 -13.71
C GLY A 145 23.97 -5.74 -14.99
N VAL A 146 25.12 -6.41 -15.01
CA VAL A 146 26.11 -6.45 -16.10
C VAL A 146 25.52 -7.22 -17.30
N ILE A 147 25.97 -6.82 -18.49
CA ILE A 147 25.81 -7.47 -19.80
C ILE A 147 26.16 -8.96 -19.71
#